data_AF-A0A432M9M3-F1
#
_entry.id   AF-A0A432M9M3-F1
#
_cell.length_a   1.000
_cell.length_b   1.000
_cell.length_c   1.000
_cell.angle_alpha   90.00
_cell.angle_beta   90.00
_cell.angle_gamma   90.00
#
_symmetry.space_group_name_H-M   'P 1'
#
loop_
_entity.id
_entity.type
_entity.pdbx_description
1 polymer ?
#
loop_
_entity_poly.entity_id
_entity_poly.type
_entity_poly.pdbx_seq_one_letter_code
_entity_poly.pdbx_strand_id
1 'polypeptide(L)'
;MEMPVGGFIHQGGALGHVKESEMGNLSKVNDQRVKVLIDGSQDYVKVNLWVKNGEMSPSAERVNFLAWHYLKDDLRGDPLHRYDDDYDVAAAEHYMYIRFLASRSGDPACITAPVMYAAKKLIDQMLGRLQAGQAQGGHPVLPSNPYVVAWGQRGVLDGLKDYKEANPGAPYKLGSAVESLAAFPYPQSFASKVGGYATWTGDLVPDRYK
;
A
#
# COMPACT_ATOMS: atom_id res chain seq x y z
N MET A 1 23.13 -68.69 9.42
CA MET A 1 24.27 -68.11 8.70
C MET A 1 23.75 -67.67 7.35
N GLU A 2 24.22 -66.53 6.85
CA GLU A 2 23.76 -65.77 5.67
C GLU A 2 22.67 -64.72 5.94
N MET A 3 23.13 -63.46 6.02
CA MET A 3 22.33 -62.24 5.90
C MET A 3 22.39 -61.75 4.44
N PRO A 4 21.32 -61.19 3.87
CA PRO A 4 21.43 -60.48 2.60
C PRO A 4 21.86 -59.02 2.84
N VAL A 5 22.94 -58.66 2.13
CA VAL A 5 23.43 -57.30 1.91
C VAL A 5 22.55 -56.65 0.85
N GLY A 6 21.86 -55.55 1.18
CA GLY A 6 21.02 -54.78 0.27
C GLY A 6 21.38 -53.30 0.31
N GLY A 7 21.74 -52.75 -0.85
CA GLY A 7 22.49 -51.50 -1.04
C GLY A 7 21.83 -50.22 -0.55
N PHE A 8 22.68 -49.32 -0.08
CA PHE A 8 22.40 -47.90 0.10
C PHE A 8 22.21 -47.24 -1.28
N ILE A 9 20.98 -46.90 -1.63
CA ILE A 9 20.68 -45.95 -2.69
C ILE A 9 20.73 -44.55 -2.08
N HIS A 10 21.70 -43.76 -2.52
CA HIS A 10 21.75 -42.31 -2.31
C HIS A 10 20.44 -41.68 -2.82
N GLN A 11 19.57 -41.25 -1.91
CA GLN A 11 18.53 -40.27 -2.26
C GLN A 11 19.25 -38.94 -2.56
N GLY A 12 19.39 -38.63 -3.85
CA GLY A 12 19.70 -37.29 -4.30
C GLY A 12 18.64 -36.34 -3.74
N GLY A 13 19.09 -35.38 -2.94
CA GLY A 13 18.25 -34.30 -2.45
C GLY A 13 17.63 -33.58 -3.64
N ALA A 14 16.32 -33.76 -3.80
CA ALA A 14 15.52 -32.92 -4.66
C ALA A 14 15.65 -31.49 -4.14
N LEU A 15 16.38 -30.65 -4.89
CA LEU A 15 16.23 -29.21 -4.82
C LEU A 15 14.75 -28.93 -5.04
N GLY A 16 14.06 -28.61 -3.94
CA GLY A 16 12.65 -28.26 -3.96
C GLY A 16 12.45 -27.14 -4.96
N HIS A 17 11.65 -27.42 -5.98
CA HIS A 17 11.06 -26.38 -6.81
C HIS A 17 10.28 -25.44 -5.88
N VAL A 18 10.88 -24.30 -5.55
CA VAL A 18 10.18 -23.12 -5.06
C VAL A 18 9.11 -22.84 -6.11
N LYS A 19 7.83 -23.11 -5.77
CA LYS A 19 6.72 -22.82 -6.68
C LYS A 19 6.75 -21.32 -6.95
N GLU A 20 6.51 -20.90 -8.20
CA GLU A 20 6.42 -19.47 -8.57
C GLU A 20 5.47 -18.66 -7.66
N SER A 21 4.54 -19.33 -6.97
CA SER A 21 3.68 -18.77 -5.92
C SER A 21 4.41 -18.24 -4.68
N GLU A 22 5.70 -18.54 -4.49
CA GLU A 22 6.49 -18.14 -3.31
C GLU A 22 7.28 -16.82 -3.51
N MET A 23 7.44 -16.33 -4.76
CA MET A 23 8.26 -15.15 -5.05
C MET A 23 7.50 -13.82 -5.19
N GLY A 24 6.18 -13.82 -4.97
CA GLY A 24 5.32 -12.65 -5.20
C GLY A 24 4.98 -12.45 -6.68
N ASN A 25 4.01 -11.58 -6.98
CA ASN A 25 3.66 -11.29 -8.37
C ASN A 25 4.61 -10.22 -8.92
N LEU A 26 5.46 -10.62 -9.87
CA LEU A 26 6.41 -9.72 -10.55
C LEU A 26 5.86 -9.18 -11.88
N SER A 27 4.58 -9.43 -12.18
CA SER A 27 3.95 -8.92 -13.39
C SER A 27 3.81 -7.41 -13.30
N LYS A 28 4.21 -6.75 -14.38
CA LYS A 28 4.05 -5.32 -14.53
C LYS A 28 2.56 -4.98 -14.59
N VAL A 29 2.14 -4.00 -13.78
CA VAL A 29 0.79 -3.43 -13.84
C VAL A 29 0.60 -2.65 -15.15
N ASN A 30 -0.64 -2.56 -15.61
CA ASN A 30 -0.96 -1.73 -16.77
C ASN A 30 -1.01 -0.26 -16.35
N ASP A 31 0.10 0.46 -16.57
CA ASP A 31 0.26 1.87 -16.20
C ASP A 31 -0.82 2.81 -16.78
N GLN A 32 -1.47 2.43 -17.88
CA GLN A 32 -2.58 3.21 -18.45
C GLN A 32 -3.87 2.94 -17.68
N ARG A 33 -4.14 1.67 -17.36
CA ARG A 33 -5.32 1.28 -16.58
C ARG A 33 -5.26 1.85 -15.16
N VAL A 34 -4.09 1.83 -14.52
CA VAL A 34 -3.90 2.44 -13.21
C VAL A 34 -4.24 3.94 -13.23
N LYS A 35 -3.80 4.68 -14.25
CA LYS A 35 -4.18 6.10 -14.41
C LYS A 35 -5.67 6.29 -14.60
N VAL A 36 -6.30 5.50 -15.48
CA VAL A 36 -7.74 5.57 -15.70
C VAL A 36 -8.53 5.31 -14.41
N LEU A 37 -8.08 4.38 -13.57
CA LEU A 37 -8.69 4.11 -12.26
C LEU A 37 -8.51 5.29 -11.30
N ILE A 38 -7.32 5.87 -11.23
CA ILE A 38 -7.03 7.05 -10.41
C ILE A 38 -7.91 8.23 -10.86
N ASP A 39 -7.81 8.62 -12.12
CA ASP A 39 -8.53 9.78 -12.68
C ASP A 39 -10.04 9.56 -12.57
N GLY A 40 -10.53 8.37 -12.95
CA GLY A 40 -11.94 8.00 -12.86
C GLY A 40 -12.48 8.03 -11.43
N SER A 41 -11.70 7.58 -10.44
CA SER A 41 -12.11 7.65 -9.03
C SER A 41 -12.19 9.09 -8.51
N GLN A 42 -11.23 9.95 -8.88
CA GLN A 42 -11.25 11.36 -8.51
C GLN A 42 -12.41 12.10 -9.18
N ASP A 43 -12.66 11.86 -10.46
CA ASP A 43 -13.75 12.50 -11.20
C ASP A 43 -15.12 12.05 -10.69
N TYR A 44 -15.31 10.76 -10.43
CA TYR A 44 -16.51 10.23 -9.78
C TYR A 44 -16.80 10.95 -8.46
N VAL A 45 -15.78 11.12 -7.61
CA VAL A 45 -15.91 11.81 -6.32
C VAL A 45 -16.25 13.28 -6.50
N LYS A 46 -15.55 14.00 -7.38
CA LYS A 46 -15.83 15.44 -7.63
C LYS A 46 -17.26 15.65 -8.10
N VAL A 47 -17.73 14.83 -9.05
CA VAL A 47 -19.12 14.89 -9.53
C VAL A 47 -20.11 14.64 -8.39
N ASN A 48 -19.86 13.62 -7.55
CA ASN A 48 -20.72 13.36 -6.39
C ASN A 48 -20.74 14.50 -5.38
N LEU A 49 -19.58 15.08 -5.05
CA LEU A 49 -19.48 16.22 -4.14
C LEU A 49 -20.22 17.44 -4.69
N TRP A 50 -20.10 17.70 -5.98
CA TRP A 50 -20.84 18.78 -6.63
C TRP A 50 -22.35 18.53 -6.63
N VAL A 51 -22.80 17.38 -7.16
CA VAL A 51 -24.23 17.09 -7.37
C VAL A 51 -24.97 16.91 -6.05
N LYS A 52 -24.36 16.25 -5.05
CA LYS A 52 -25.03 15.93 -3.78
C LYS A 52 -24.87 17.03 -2.74
N ASN A 53 -23.71 17.70 -2.69
CA ASN A 53 -23.37 18.62 -1.61
C ASN A 53 -23.21 20.07 -2.08
N GLY A 54 -23.30 20.35 -3.39
CA GLY A 54 -23.05 21.68 -3.95
C GLY A 54 -21.58 22.11 -3.89
N GLU A 55 -20.65 21.21 -3.53
CA GLU A 55 -19.24 21.52 -3.33
C GLU A 55 -18.52 21.57 -4.69
N MET A 56 -18.42 22.76 -5.29
CA MET A 56 -17.84 22.96 -6.63
C MET A 56 -16.30 22.93 -6.66
N SER A 57 -15.64 23.09 -5.52
CA SER A 57 -14.17 23.17 -5.44
C SER A 57 -13.67 22.46 -4.18
N PRO A 58 -13.84 21.13 -4.09
CA PRO A 58 -13.35 20.36 -2.96
C PRO A 58 -11.82 20.39 -2.91
N SER A 59 -11.26 20.32 -1.70
CA SER A 59 -9.81 20.24 -1.54
C SER A 59 -9.24 18.96 -2.14
N ALA A 60 -7.99 19.01 -2.63
CA ALA A 60 -7.29 17.83 -3.16
C ALA A 60 -7.24 16.69 -2.12
N GLU A 61 -6.95 17.03 -0.86
CA GLU A 61 -6.96 16.08 0.27
C GLU A 61 -8.30 15.32 0.36
N ARG A 62 -9.42 16.04 0.32
CA ARG A 62 -10.77 15.47 0.43
C ARG A 62 -11.10 14.58 -0.77
N VAL A 63 -10.75 15.03 -1.98
CA VAL A 63 -10.91 14.22 -3.19
C VAL A 63 -10.09 12.94 -3.09
N ASN A 64 -8.84 13.03 -2.65
CA ASN A 64 -7.95 11.88 -2.52
C ASN A 64 -8.47 10.86 -1.50
N PHE A 65 -8.96 11.33 -0.35
CA PHE A 65 -9.54 10.48 0.69
C PHE A 65 -10.76 9.70 0.18
N LEU A 66 -11.71 10.38 -0.45
CA LEU A 66 -12.94 9.75 -0.93
C LEU A 66 -12.68 8.83 -2.14
N ALA A 67 -11.73 9.19 -3.00
CA ALA A 67 -11.36 8.36 -4.15
C ALA A 67 -10.64 7.09 -3.70
N TRP A 68 -9.80 7.16 -2.66
CA TRP A 68 -9.28 5.97 -2.00
C TRP A 68 -10.41 5.07 -1.48
N HIS A 69 -11.39 5.62 -0.77
CA HIS A 69 -12.53 4.86 -0.27
C HIS A 69 -13.35 4.20 -1.39
N TYR A 70 -13.58 4.90 -2.51
CA TYR A 70 -14.21 4.30 -3.68
C TYR A 70 -13.43 3.08 -4.19
N LEU A 71 -12.11 3.20 -4.37
CA LEU A 71 -11.26 2.09 -4.84
C LEU A 71 -11.22 0.93 -3.84
N LYS A 72 -11.15 1.24 -2.55
CA LYS A 72 -11.07 0.25 -1.48
C LYS A 72 -12.40 -0.46 -1.25
N ASP A 73 -13.48 0.28 -1.07
CA ASP A 73 -14.75 -0.25 -0.59
C ASP A 73 -15.64 -0.72 -1.75
N ASP A 74 -15.67 -0.01 -2.88
CA ASP A 74 -16.56 -0.35 -4.01
C ASP A 74 -15.90 -1.25 -5.05
N LEU A 75 -14.59 -1.11 -5.30
CA LEU A 75 -13.87 -1.99 -6.24
C LEU A 75 -13.24 -3.17 -5.50
N ARG A 76 -12.29 -2.94 -4.59
CA ARG A 76 -11.62 -4.05 -3.88
C ARG A 76 -12.50 -4.72 -2.83
N GLY A 77 -13.52 -4.04 -2.33
CA GLY A 77 -14.54 -4.59 -1.45
C GLY A 77 -15.79 -5.11 -2.18
N ASP A 78 -15.72 -5.24 -3.51
CA ASP A 78 -16.85 -5.70 -4.32
C ASP A 78 -17.33 -7.08 -3.86
N PRO A 79 -18.60 -7.26 -3.45
CA PRO A 79 -19.10 -8.53 -2.91
C PRO A 79 -19.09 -9.69 -3.91
N LEU A 80 -18.88 -9.39 -5.21
CA LEU A 80 -18.71 -10.39 -6.26
C LEU A 80 -17.24 -10.79 -6.48
N HIS A 81 -16.32 -10.26 -5.67
CA HIS A 81 -14.88 -10.58 -5.70
C HIS A 81 -14.23 -10.32 -7.08
N ARG A 82 -14.77 -9.41 -7.89
CA ARG A 82 -14.31 -9.20 -9.28
C ARG A 82 -12.89 -8.64 -9.38
N TYR A 83 -12.39 -8.02 -8.32
CA TYR A 83 -11.12 -7.29 -8.29
C TYR A 83 -10.12 -7.84 -7.27
N ASP A 84 -10.40 -9.02 -6.70
CA ASP A 84 -9.59 -9.62 -5.65
C ASP A 84 -8.13 -9.83 -6.07
N ASP A 85 -7.94 -10.29 -7.31
CA ASP A 85 -6.64 -10.56 -7.92
C ASP A 85 -6.10 -9.41 -8.80
N ASP A 86 -6.74 -8.24 -8.72
CA ASP A 86 -6.45 -7.12 -9.62
C ASP A 86 -5.37 -6.18 -9.10
N TYR A 87 -4.14 -6.37 -9.59
CA TYR A 87 -2.98 -5.56 -9.21
C TYR A 87 -3.05 -4.12 -9.73
N ASP A 88 -3.80 -3.83 -10.79
CA ASP A 88 -3.95 -2.46 -11.27
C ASP A 88 -4.86 -1.65 -10.33
N VAL A 89 -5.94 -2.28 -9.85
CA VAL A 89 -6.82 -1.68 -8.84
C VAL A 89 -6.08 -1.52 -7.52
N ALA A 90 -5.29 -2.51 -7.10
CA ALA A 90 -4.46 -2.39 -5.90
C ALA A 90 -3.41 -1.26 -6.01
N ALA A 91 -2.79 -1.08 -7.19
CA ALA A 91 -1.88 0.04 -7.44
C ALA A 91 -2.58 1.39 -7.33
N ALA A 92 -3.78 1.53 -7.92
CA ALA A 92 -4.58 2.74 -7.81
C ALA A 92 -5.01 3.02 -6.36
N GLU A 93 -5.48 2.01 -5.63
CA GLU A 93 -5.89 2.13 -4.23
C GLU A 93 -4.71 2.61 -3.35
N HIS A 94 -3.56 1.94 -3.47
CA HIS A 94 -2.35 2.29 -2.72
C HIS A 94 -1.85 3.70 -3.05
N TYR A 95 -1.88 4.08 -4.33
CA TYR A 95 -1.55 5.44 -4.77
C TYR A 95 -2.46 6.46 -4.08
N MET A 96 -3.78 6.26 -4.10
CA MET A 96 -4.73 7.22 -3.55
C MET A 96 -4.67 7.31 -2.02
N TYR A 97 -4.53 6.16 -1.33
CA TYR A 97 -4.36 6.12 0.12
C TYR A 97 -3.17 6.96 0.57
N ILE A 98 -1.99 6.71 -0.01
CA ILE A 98 -0.77 7.35 0.46
C ILE A 98 -0.64 8.79 -0.06
N ARG A 99 -1.24 9.12 -1.22
CA ARG A 99 -1.40 10.50 -1.68
C ARG A 99 -2.24 11.32 -0.70
N PHE A 100 -3.37 10.78 -0.25
CA PHE A 100 -4.16 11.39 0.82
C PHE A 100 -3.30 11.62 2.08
N LEU A 101 -2.64 10.57 2.59
CA LEU A 101 -1.87 10.67 3.82
C LEU A 101 -0.75 11.71 3.73
N ALA A 102 0.01 11.69 2.63
CA ALA A 102 1.07 12.66 2.38
C ALA A 102 0.53 14.09 2.19
N SER A 103 -0.62 14.26 1.52
CA SER A 103 -1.26 15.57 1.34
C SER A 103 -1.79 16.17 2.64
N ARG A 104 -2.28 15.33 3.56
CA ARG A 104 -2.80 15.76 4.86
C ARG A 104 -1.70 16.08 5.85
N SER A 105 -0.67 15.24 5.88
CA SER A 105 0.41 15.33 6.87
C SER A 105 1.52 16.31 6.44
N GLY A 106 1.84 16.35 5.14
CA GLY A 106 3.07 16.99 4.66
C GLY A 106 4.32 16.21 5.07
N ASP A 107 4.20 14.91 5.34
CA ASP A 107 5.28 14.06 5.84
C ASP A 107 6.01 13.31 4.72
N PRO A 108 7.27 13.66 4.40
CA PRO A 108 8.04 12.97 3.38
C PRO A 108 8.41 11.53 3.77
N ALA A 109 8.38 11.16 5.06
CA ALA A 109 8.64 9.79 5.49
C ALA A 109 7.61 8.78 4.94
N CYS A 110 6.44 9.25 4.50
CA CYS A 110 5.43 8.43 3.81
C CYS A 110 6.01 7.65 2.62
N ILE A 111 7.10 8.11 2.01
CA ILE A 111 7.75 7.45 0.87
C ILE A 111 8.22 6.02 1.19
N THR A 112 8.47 5.73 2.47
CA THR A 112 8.92 4.42 2.96
C THR A 112 7.76 3.46 3.18
N ALA A 113 6.55 3.95 3.43
CA ALA A 113 5.41 3.13 3.78
C ALA A 113 5.03 2.08 2.71
N PRO A 114 4.99 2.41 1.39
CA PRO A 114 4.73 1.41 0.35
C PRO A 114 5.75 0.27 0.36
N VAL A 115 7.03 0.58 0.57
CA VAL A 115 8.13 -0.38 0.60
C VAL A 115 8.00 -1.29 1.82
N MET A 116 7.77 -0.72 2.99
CA MET A 116 7.67 -1.48 4.24
C MET A 116 6.45 -2.38 4.29
N TYR A 117 5.32 -1.93 3.74
CA TYR A 117 4.14 -2.76 3.61
C TYR A 117 4.37 -3.93 2.64
N ALA A 118 5.06 -3.69 1.51
CA ALA A 118 5.45 -4.75 0.59
C ALA A 118 6.43 -5.76 1.21
N ALA A 119 7.39 -5.30 2.01
CA ALA A 119 8.30 -6.17 2.75
C ALA A 119 7.57 -7.03 3.79
N LYS A 120 6.65 -6.43 4.54
CA LYS A 120 5.77 -7.17 5.47
C LYS A 120 4.98 -8.25 4.74
N LYS A 121 4.34 -7.91 3.61
CA LYS A 121 3.56 -8.89 2.82
C LYS A 121 4.42 -10.03 2.29
N LEU A 122 5.65 -9.75 1.84
CA LEU A 122 6.59 -10.79 1.40
C LEU A 122 6.97 -11.73 2.55
N ILE A 123 7.28 -11.19 3.74
CA ILE A 123 7.56 -12.00 4.93
C ILE A 123 6.34 -12.86 5.30
N ASP A 124 5.15 -12.25 5.36
CA ASP A 124 3.92 -12.99 5.66
C ASP A 124 3.64 -14.07 4.62
N GLN A 125 3.93 -13.83 3.34
CA GLN A 125 3.83 -14.83 2.27
C GLN A 125 4.79 -16.00 2.49
N MET A 126 6.07 -15.72 2.77
CA MET A 126 7.06 -16.75 3.07
C MET A 126 6.71 -17.58 4.32
N LEU A 127 6.01 -16.97 5.28
CA LEU A 127 5.54 -17.64 6.48
C LEU A 127 4.19 -18.34 6.33
N GLY A 128 3.56 -18.30 5.14
CA GLY A 128 2.21 -18.85 4.90
C GLY A 128 1.09 -18.11 5.65
N ARG A 129 1.34 -16.86 6.06
CA ARG A 129 0.47 -16.00 6.87
C ARG A 129 -0.08 -14.79 6.11
N LEU A 130 0.12 -14.72 4.79
CA LEU A 130 -0.32 -13.59 3.97
C LEU A 130 -1.79 -13.22 4.20
N GLN A 131 -2.66 -14.24 4.28
CA GLN A 131 -4.10 -14.04 4.48
C GLN A 131 -4.47 -13.69 5.93
N ALA A 132 -3.56 -13.77 6.90
CA ALA A 132 -3.80 -13.22 8.23
C ALA A 132 -3.82 -11.68 8.24
N GLY A 133 -3.35 -11.05 7.16
CA GLY A 133 -3.40 -9.60 6.96
C GLY A 133 -4.73 -9.06 6.42
N GLN A 134 -5.76 -9.90 6.30
CA GLN A 134 -7.08 -9.48 5.80
C GLN A 134 -7.67 -8.37 6.68
N ALA A 135 -7.62 -7.13 6.19
CA ALA A 135 -8.27 -5.99 6.83
C ALA A 135 -9.74 -5.84 6.38
N GLN A 136 -10.13 -6.50 5.28
CA GLN A 136 -11.45 -6.41 4.66
C GLN A 136 -12.03 -7.84 4.63
N GLY A 137 -13.11 -8.05 5.39
CA GLY A 137 -13.63 -9.39 5.67
C GLY A 137 -13.96 -10.17 4.41
N GLY A 138 -13.21 -11.25 4.14
CA GLY A 138 -13.46 -12.17 3.03
C GLY A 138 -12.63 -11.92 1.77
N HIS A 139 -11.94 -10.78 1.62
CA HIS A 139 -11.12 -10.49 0.43
C HIS A 139 -9.66 -10.94 0.62
N PRO A 140 -9.01 -11.53 -0.38
CA PRO A 140 -7.63 -11.94 -0.26
C PRO A 140 -6.68 -10.74 -0.20
N VAL A 141 -5.61 -10.91 0.59
CA VAL A 141 -4.45 -10.02 0.54
C VAL A 141 -3.60 -10.45 -0.64
N LEU A 142 -3.42 -9.52 -1.59
CA LEU A 142 -2.55 -9.73 -2.74
C LEU A 142 -1.08 -9.87 -2.30
N PRO A 143 -0.35 -10.85 -2.85
CA PRO A 143 1.10 -10.93 -2.75
C PRO A 143 1.81 -9.61 -3.04
N SER A 144 3.06 -9.52 -2.57
CA SER A 144 3.87 -8.33 -2.82
C SER A 144 4.14 -8.17 -4.33
N ASN A 145 4.11 -6.92 -4.83
CA ASN A 145 4.41 -6.56 -6.21
C ASN A 145 5.15 -5.21 -6.26
N PRO A 146 6.35 -5.14 -6.87
CA PRO A 146 7.18 -3.94 -6.88
C PRO A 146 6.58 -2.78 -7.70
N TYR A 147 5.73 -3.07 -8.69
CA TYR A 147 5.08 -2.02 -9.49
C TYR A 147 3.94 -1.35 -8.71
N VAL A 148 3.24 -2.08 -7.86
CA VAL A 148 2.28 -1.49 -6.89
C VAL A 148 3.01 -0.57 -5.91
N VAL A 149 4.21 -0.96 -5.45
CA VAL A 149 5.07 -0.13 -4.60
C VAL A 149 5.46 1.17 -5.30
N ALA A 150 5.89 1.09 -6.56
CA ALA A 150 6.28 2.26 -7.34
C ALA A 150 5.12 3.25 -7.51
N TRP A 151 3.90 2.75 -7.74
CA TRP A 151 2.69 3.59 -7.75
C TRP A 151 2.41 4.21 -6.37
N GLY A 152 2.54 3.46 -5.27
CA GLY A 152 2.46 4.03 -3.93
C GLY A 152 3.48 5.16 -3.70
N GLN A 153 4.74 4.97 -4.08
CA GLN A 153 5.76 6.01 -3.95
C GLN A 153 5.44 7.26 -4.79
N ARG A 154 4.88 7.07 -6.00
CA ARG A 154 4.38 8.18 -6.81
C ARG A 154 3.24 8.93 -6.12
N GLY A 155 2.32 8.22 -5.48
CA GLY A 155 1.24 8.80 -4.69
C GLY A 155 1.77 9.72 -3.58
N VAL A 156 2.86 9.34 -2.91
CA VAL A 156 3.50 10.20 -1.90
C VAL A 156 3.99 11.51 -2.50
N LEU A 157 4.71 11.45 -3.63
CA LEU A 157 5.25 12.64 -4.27
C LEU A 157 4.13 13.61 -4.71
N ASP A 158 3.07 13.07 -5.30
CA ASP A 158 1.91 13.86 -5.71
C ASP A 158 1.16 14.41 -4.48
N GLY A 159 1.09 13.66 -3.38
CA GLY A 159 0.48 14.13 -2.13
C GLY A 159 1.27 15.24 -1.46
N LEU A 160 2.61 15.16 -1.44
CA LEU A 160 3.46 16.24 -0.94
C LEU A 160 3.35 17.51 -1.79
N LYS A 161 3.08 17.36 -3.09
CA LYS A 161 2.77 18.48 -3.97
C LYS A 161 1.41 19.10 -3.59
N ASP A 162 0.37 18.29 -3.43
CA ASP A 162 -0.95 18.75 -2.96
C ASP A 162 -0.83 19.51 -1.62
N TYR A 163 0.00 19.02 -0.69
CA TYR A 163 0.27 19.68 0.59
C TYR A 163 0.86 21.09 0.41
N LYS A 164 1.86 21.25 -0.46
CA LYS A 164 2.52 22.54 -0.73
C LYS A 164 1.62 23.52 -1.45
N GLU A 165 0.74 23.04 -2.32
CA GLU A 165 -0.26 23.87 -2.97
C GLU A 165 -1.28 24.40 -1.95
N ALA A 166 -1.73 23.56 -1.01
CA ALA A 166 -2.65 23.97 0.04
C ALA A 166 -1.99 24.81 1.15
N ASN A 167 -0.68 24.66 1.35
CA ASN A 167 0.08 25.34 2.40
C ASN A 167 1.34 26.02 1.85
N PRO A 168 1.21 27.09 1.03
CA PRO A 168 2.36 27.77 0.46
C PRO A 168 3.33 28.26 1.54
N GLY A 169 4.61 27.89 1.42
CA GLY A 169 5.65 28.29 2.36
C GLY A 169 5.71 27.48 3.67
N ALA A 170 4.75 26.60 3.95
CA ALA A 170 4.82 25.75 5.13
C ALA A 170 5.96 24.71 4.98
N PRO A 171 6.74 24.43 6.05
CA PRO A 171 7.75 23.38 6.02
C PRO A 171 7.09 21.99 5.92
N TYR A 172 7.85 21.00 5.47
CA TYR A 172 7.43 19.61 5.60
C TYR A 172 7.40 19.20 7.08
N LYS A 173 6.58 18.21 7.42
CA LYS A 173 6.34 17.77 8.80
C LYS A 173 6.72 16.30 8.95
N LEU A 174 8.01 16.05 9.13
CA LEU A 174 8.53 14.70 9.33
C LEU A 174 7.86 14.01 10.53
N GLY A 175 7.36 12.79 10.33
CA GLY A 175 6.69 11.97 11.38
C GLY A 175 5.20 12.28 11.58
N SER A 176 4.65 13.34 10.99
CA SER A 176 3.25 13.73 11.18
C SER A 176 2.24 12.80 10.51
N ALA A 177 2.68 11.89 9.64
CA ALA A 177 1.82 10.81 9.13
C ALA A 177 1.37 9.87 10.25
N VAL A 178 2.24 9.62 11.24
CA VAL A 178 1.90 8.79 12.40
C VAL A 178 0.81 9.45 13.24
N GLU A 179 0.89 10.77 13.44
CA GLU A 179 -0.15 11.55 14.14
C GLU A 179 -1.47 11.57 13.36
N SER A 180 -1.39 11.71 12.03
CA SER A 180 -2.56 11.71 11.13
C SER A 180 -3.29 10.36 11.14
N LEU A 181 -2.56 9.25 11.32
CA LEU A 181 -3.12 7.90 11.50
C LEU A 181 -3.55 7.62 12.95
N ALA A 182 -2.93 8.25 13.94
CA ALA A 182 -3.26 8.13 15.37
C ALA A 182 -4.59 8.81 15.76
N ALA A 183 -5.16 9.64 14.88
CA ALA A 183 -6.54 10.12 15.01
C ALA A 183 -7.60 9.00 14.90
N PHE A 184 -7.19 7.77 14.55
CA PHE A 184 -7.98 6.55 14.70
C PHE A 184 -7.54 5.82 15.98
N PRO A 185 -8.45 5.43 16.89
CA PRO A 185 -8.08 4.89 18.18
C PRO A 185 -7.38 3.54 18.01
N TYR A 186 -6.06 3.52 18.22
CA TYR A 186 -5.26 2.30 18.28
C TYR A 186 -4.74 2.07 19.71
N PRO A 187 -4.49 0.81 20.11
CA PRO A 187 -3.87 0.51 21.39
C PRO A 187 -2.52 1.23 21.53
N GLN A 188 -2.30 1.88 22.66
CA GLN A 188 -1.17 2.79 22.91
C GLN A 188 0.20 2.12 22.72
N SER A 189 0.29 0.81 22.99
CA SER A 189 1.48 -0.02 22.75
C SER A 189 1.86 -0.19 21.28
N PHE A 190 0.92 0.03 20.37
CA PHE A 190 1.14 -0.05 18.92
C PHE A 190 1.56 1.31 18.35
N ALA A 191 0.92 2.40 18.79
CA ALA A 191 1.25 3.78 18.40
C ALA A 191 2.71 4.15 18.72
N SER A 192 3.23 3.76 19.89
CA SER A 192 4.62 4.03 20.28
C SER A 192 5.65 3.29 19.42
N LYS A 193 5.32 2.09 18.93
CA LYS A 193 6.21 1.31 18.05
C LYS A 193 6.23 1.87 16.63
N VAL A 194 5.09 2.35 16.14
CA VAL A 194 4.98 3.03 14.83
C VAL A 194 5.70 4.38 14.87
N GLY A 195 5.54 5.16 15.93
CA GLY A 195 6.26 6.42 16.13
C GLY A 195 7.78 6.24 16.15
N GLY A 196 8.29 5.27 16.92
CA GLY A 196 9.73 5.00 16.98
C GLY A 196 10.32 4.52 15.64
N TYR A 197 9.56 3.75 14.86
CA TYR A 197 9.97 3.30 13.54
C TYR A 197 10.03 4.46 12.52
N ALA A 198 9.03 5.35 12.55
CA ALA A 198 8.98 6.53 11.68
C ALA A 198 10.15 7.49 11.92
N THR A 199 10.50 7.73 13.20
CA THR A 199 11.66 8.55 13.57
C THR A 199 12.97 7.95 13.03
N TRP A 200 13.18 6.65 13.24
CA TRP A 200 14.37 5.95 12.75
C TRP A 200 14.48 6.00 11.21
N THR A 201 13.37 5.82 10.49
CA THR A 201 13.38 5.95 9.02
C THR A 201 13.58 7.38 8.54
N GLY A 202 13.08 8.39 9.25
CA GLY A 202 13.29 9.81 8.93
C GLY A 202 14.75 10.23 9.04
N ASP A 203 15.49 9.66 10.00
CA ASP A 203 16.92 9.90 10.17
C ASP A 203 17.78 9.30 9.04
N LEU A 204 17.25 8.31 8.32
CA LEU A 204 17.90 7.65 7.18
C LEU A 204 17.62 8.32 5.83
N VAL A 205 16.75 9.33 5.79
CA VAL A 205 16.45 10.08 4.56
C VAL A 205 17.61 11.04 4.24
N PRO A 206 18.12 11.09 2.99
CA PRO A 206 19.18 12.02 2.61
C PRO A 206 18.80 13.48 2.86
N ASP A 207 19.75 14.30 3.33
CA ASP A 207 19.52 15.68 3.77
C ASP A 207 18.82 16.59 2.74
N ARG A 208 18.89 16.27 1.44
CA ARG A 208 18.15 16.99 0.39
C ARG A 208 16.63 16.83 0.47
N TYR A 209 16.15 15.98 1.37
CA TYR A 209 14.73 15.72 1.64
C TYR A 209 14.37 15.88 3.13
N LYS A 210 15.30 16.38 3.97
CA LYS A 210 15.02 16.89 5.31
C LYS A 210 14.63 18.36 5.20
#